data_AF-A0A6G3ZRE1-F1
#
_entry.id   AF-A0A6G3ZRE1-F1
#
_cell.length_a   1.000
_cell.length_b   1.000
_cell.length_c   1.000
_cell.angle_alpha   90.00
_cell.angle_beta   90.00
_cell.angle_gamma   90.00
#
_symmetry.space_group_name_H-M   'P 1'
#
loop_
_entity.id
_entity.type
_entity.pdbx_description
1 polymer ?
#
loop_
_entity_poly.entity_id
_entity_poly.type
_entity_poly.pdbx_seq_one_letter_code
_entity_poly.pdbx_strand_id
1 'polypeptide(L)'
;MRIRATISWLAVIVSVLIVSMLFYYFFALSRVAAVGTVTKKMEDSITVSFEDGVIQTIRVPSDMQHLVKEGGKYFVVYHQNVLRKPFIIKLDELQKS
;
A
#
# COMPACT_ATOMS: atom_id res chain seq x y z
N MET A 1 45.35 -0.34 20.70
CA MET A 1 44.61 0.64 19.88
C MET A 1 43.59 0.02 18.88
N ARG A 2 43.52 -1.30 18.70
CA ARG A 2 42.57 -1.96 17.76
C ARG A 2 41.12 -2.07 18.25
N ILE A 3 40.90 -2.14 19.56
CA ILE A 3 39.57 -2.37 20.18
C ILE A 3 38.62 -1.18 19.99
N ARG A 4 39.15 0.06 19.96
CA ARG A 4 38.34 1.27 19.73
C ARG A 4 37.80 1.37 18.30
N ALA A 5 38.56 0.87 17.32
CA ALA A 5 38.17 0.89 15.92
C ALA A 5 37.04 -0.13 15.63
N THR A 6 37.07 -1.31 16.27
CA THR A 6 36.02 -2.33 16.10
C THR A 6 34.70 -1.93 16.76
N ILE A 7 34.74 -1.27 17.91
CA ILE A 7 33.53 -0.72 18.58
C ILE A 7 32.89 0.38 17.71
N SER A 8 33.71 1.21 17.06
CA SER A 8 33.22 2.26 16.15
C SER A 8 32.50 1.68 14.93
N TRP A 9 33.03 0.62 14.32
CA TRP A 9 32.39 -0.03 13.18
C TRP A 9 31.09 -0.74 13.55
N LEU A 10 31.03 -1.36 14.72
CA LEU A 10 29.82 -2.02 15.21
C LEU A 10 28.68 -1.01 15.42
N ALA A 11 28.98 0.16 15.97
CA ALA A 11 28.00 1.24 16.17
C ALA A 11 27.43 1.76 14.84
N VAL A 12 28.28 1.89 13.80
CA VAL A 12 27.83 2.29 12.45
C VAL A 12 26.88 1.24 11.86
N ILE A 13 27.23 -0.04 11.93
CA ILE A 13 26.38 -1.12 11.40
C ILE A 13 25.02 -1.16 12.11
N VAL A 14 25.02 -1.02 13.44
CA VAL A 14 23.77 -0.95 14.23
C VAL A 14 22.94 0.26 13.84
N SER A 15 23.55 1.43 13.64
CA SER A 15 22.82 2.63 13.21
C SER A 15 22.18 2.47 11.83
N VAL A 16 22.87 1.84 10.87
CA VAL A 16 22.34 1.56 9.53
C VAL A 16 21.17 0.57 9.61
N LEU A 17 21.28 -0.47 10.45
CA LEU A 17 20.18 -1.41 10.69
C LEU A 17 18.95 -0.72 11.28
N ILE A 18 19.13 0.17 12.26
CA ILE A 18 18.01 0.91 12.87
C ILE A 18 17.35 1.83 11.84
N VAL A 19 18.13 2.59 11.07
CA VAL A 19 17.60 3.48 10.02
C VAL A 19 16.85 2.68 8.96
N SER A 20 17.40 1.54 8.51
CA SER A 20 16.74 0.65 7.56
C SER A 20 15.42 0.09 8.12
N MET A 21 15.41 -0.32 9.39
CA MET A 21 14.22 -0.84 10.06
C MET A 21 13.13 0.22 10.23
N LEU A 22 13.52 1.47 10.57
CA LEU A 22 12.60 2.60 10.63
C LEU A 22 12.04 2.94 9.25
N PHE A 23 12.89 3.02 8.24
CA PHE A 23 12.46 3.29 6.86
C PHE A 23 11.48 2.23 6.37
N TYR A 24 11.78 0.96 6.64
CA TYR A 24 10.92 -0.16 6.34
C TYR A 24 9.56 -0.05 7.05
N TYR A 25 9.54 0.29 8.33
CA TYR A 25 8.29 0.42 9.09
C TYR A 25 7.41 1.54 8.54
N PHE A 26 8.01 2.69 8.19
CA PHE A 26 7.29 3.80 7.57
C PHE A 26 6.73 3.44 6.20
N PHE A 27 7.49 2.70 5.38
CA PHE A 27 7.06 2.35 4.02
C PHE A 27 6.08 1.18 3.97
N ALA A 28 6.15 0.24 4.91
CA ALA A 28 5.28 -0.93 4.97
C ALA A 28 3.82 -0.62 5.38
N LEU A 29 3.58 0.57 5.94
CA LEU A 29 2.28 0.99 6.49
C LEU A 29 1.69 2.22 5.78
N SER A 30 2.19 2.57 4.60
CA SER A 30 1.69 3.73 3.87
C SER A 30 0.22 3.54 3.50
N ARG A 31 -0.58 4.56 3.82
CA ARG A 31 -1.98 4.68 3.37
C ARG A 31 -1.97 5.50 2.10
N VAL A 32 -2.55 4.95 1.06
CA VAL A 32 -2.73 5.65 -0.22
C VAL A 32 -4.22 5.92 -0.39
N ALA A 33 -4.54 7.15 -0.76
CA ALA A 33 -5.88 7.56 -1.11
C ALA A 33 -5.85 8.09 -2.54
N ALA A 34 -6.62 7.46 -3.43
CA ALA A 34 -6.60 7.79 -4.84
C ALA A 34 -7.96 7.53 -5.49
N VAL A 35 -8.24 8.29 -6.55
CA VAL A 35 -9.43 8.08 -7.38
C VAL A 35 -9.07 7.15 -8.54
N GLY A 36 -9.88 6.11 -8.75
CA GLY A 36 -9.65 5.18 -9.84
C GLY A 36 -10.92 4.52 -10.34
N THR A 37 -10.83 4.00 -11.55
CA THR A 37 -11.89 3.25 -12.22
C THR A 37 -11.63 1.77 -12.08
N VAL A 38 -12.64 1.02 -11.64
CA VAL A 38 -12.52 -0.44 -11.51
C VAL A 38 -12.61 -1.06 -12.89
N THR A 39 -11.51 -1.64 -13.38
CA THR A 39 -11.45 -2.26 -14.70
C THR A 39 -11.85 -3.73 -14.68
N LYS A 40 -11.60 -4.43 -13.56
CA LYS A 40 -11.93 -5.85 -13.40
C LYS A 40 -12.22 -6.18 -11.94
N LYS A 41 -13.24 -7.00 -11.72
CA LYS A 41 -13.59 -7.54 -10.41
C LYS A 41 -13.26 -9.03 -10.37
N MET A 42 -12.60 -9.46 -9.30
CA MET A 42 -12.33 -10.86 -8.98
C MET A 42 -12.98 -11.21 -7.65
N GLU A 43 -13.00 -12.51 -7.32
CA GLU A 43 -13.66 -13.04 -6.12
C GLU A 43 -13.13 -12.47 -4.80
N ASP A 44 -11.89 -11.97 -4.76
CA ASP A 44 -11.23 -11.48 -3.54
C ASP A 44 -10.52 -10.12 -3.73
N SER A 45 -10.56 -9.59 -4.94
CA SER A 45 -9.76 -8.43 -5.32
C SER A 45 -10.35 -7.68 -6.51
N ILE A 46 -9.95 -6.43 -6.67
CA ILE A 46 -10.36 -5.58 -7.79
C ILE A 46 -9.12 -5.00 -8.45
N THR A 47 -9.14 -4.88 -9.77
CA THR A 47 -8.15 -4.14 -10.53
C THR A 47 -8.67 -2.73 -10.73
N VAL A 48 -7.92 -1.75 -10.25
CA VAL A 48 -8.23 -0.33 -10.35
C VAL A 48 -7.21 0.33 -11.27
N SER A 49 -7.69 1.09 -12.25
CA SER A 49 -6.89 2.03 -13.02
C SER A 49 -7.03 3.41 -12.40
N PHE A 50 -5.94 3.94 -11.86
CA PHE A 50 -5.88 5.27 -11.28
C PHE A 50 -5.69 6.34 -12.36
N GLU A 51 -6.00 7.59 -12.03
CA GLU A 51 -5.89 8.73 -12.96
C GLU A 51 -4.44 9.08 -13.34
N ASP A 52 -3.46 8.68 -12.53
CA ASP A 52 -2.03 8.79 -12.82
C ASP A 52 -1.54 7.71 -13.82
N GLY A 53 -2.44 6.87 -14.32
CA GLY A 53 -2.14 5.77 -15.24
C GLY A 53 -1.65 4.50 -14.55
N VAL A 54 -1.54 4.49 -13.21
CA VAL A 54 -1.14 3.29 -12.46
C VAL A 54 -2.29 2.30 -12.43
N ILE A 55 -2.01 1.05 -12.78
CA ILE A 55 -2.96 -0.05 -12.66
C ILE A 55 -2.55 -0.92 -11.48
N GLN A 56 -3.43 -1.08 -10.50
CA GLN A 56 -3.14 -1.89 -9.32
C GLN A 56 -4.26 -2.85 -8.98
N THR A 57 -3.87 -4.04 -8.54
CA THR A 57 -4.81 -5.03 -7.99
C THR A 57 -4.82 -4.92 -6.48
N ILE A 58 -5.99 -4.67 -5.92
CA ILE A 58 -6.19 -4.41 -4.49
C ILE A 58 -7.17 -5.44 -3.94
N ARG A 59 -6.82 -6.03 -2.81
CA ARG A 59 -7.67 -6.99 -2.12
C ARG A 59 -8.85 -6.27 -1.48
N VAL A 60 -10.04 -6.83 -1.67
CA VAL A 60 -11.29 -6.25 -1.14
C VAL A 60 -11.90 -7.23 -0.15
N PRO A 61 -12.23 -6.78 1.08
CA PRO A 61 -12.99 -7.59 2.02
C PRO A 61 -14.32 -8.04 1.39
N SER A 62 -14.75 -9.27 1.68
CA SER A 62 -16.00 -9.85 1.16
C SER A 62 -17.20 -8.92 1.40
N ASP A 63 -17.24 -8.27 2.55
CA ASP A 63 -18.28 -7.32 2.95
C ASP A 63 -18.34 -6.06 2.08
N MET A 64 -17.28 -5.72 1.33
CA MET A 64 -17.27 -4.55 0.44
C MET A 64 -17.40 -4.93 -1.04
N GLN A 65 -17.31 -6.22 -1.38
CA GLN A 65 -17.34 -6.65 -2.77
C GLN A 65 -18.65 -6.34 -3.47
N HIS A 66 -19.77 -6.37 -2.75
CA HIS A 66 -21.08 -6.07 -3.33
C HIS A 66 -21.23 -4.57 -3.68
N LEU A 67 -20.44 -3.69 -3.07
CA LEU A 67 -20.42 -2.25 -3.33
C LEU A 67 -19.62 -1.91 -4.59
N VAL A 68 -18.70 -2.79 -5.00
CA VAL A 68 -17.86 -2.58 -6.18
C VAL A 68 -18.55 -3.08 -7.45
N LYS A 69 -18.69 -2.18 -8.43
CA LYS A 69 -19.13 -2.46 -9.79
C LYS A 69 -17.97 -2.27 -10.76
N GLU A 70 -17.88 -3.15 -11.75
CA GLU A 70 -16.96 -2.98 -12.87
C GLU A 70 -17.36 -1.74 -13.67
N GLY A 71 -16.36 -0.96 -14.11
CA GLY A 71 -16.55 0.33 -14.78
C GLY A 71 -16.93 1.49 -13.86
N GLY A 72 -17.16 1.24 -12.57
CA GLY A 72 -17.45 2.30 -11.59
C GLY A 72 -16.21 3.11 -11.23
N LYS A 73 -16.41 4.41 -10.97
CA LYS A 73 -15.36 5.32 -10.50
C LYS A 73 -15.49 5.50 -8.98
N TYR A 74 -14.42 5.21 -8.27
CA TYR A 74 -14.41 5.18 -6.81
C TYR A 74 -13.26 6.00 -6.26
N PHE A 75 -13.49 6.60 -5.10
CA PHE A 75 -12.43 7.05 -4.21
C PHE A 75 -11.98 5.85 -3.37
N VAL A 76 -10.75 5.38 -3.61
CA VAL A 76 -10.18 4.18 -2.98
C VAL A 76 -9.13 4.59 -1.97
N VAL A 77 -9.32 4.20 -0.72
CA VAL A 77 -8.30 4.29 0.32
C VAL A 77 -7.82 2.88 0.64
N TYR A 78 -6.54 2.62 0.38
CA TYR A 78 -5.95 1.31 0.59
C TYR A 78 -4.61 1.42 1.29
N HIS A 79 -4.24 0.36 2.01
CA HIS A 79 -2.90 0.22 2.54
C HIS A 79 -1.99 -0.37 1.48
N GLN A 80 -0.92 0.35 1.15
CA GLN A 80 0.15 -0.20 0.35
C GLN A 80 1.11 -0.90 1.31
N ASN A 81 1.23 -2.22 1.15
CA ASN A 81 2.16 -3.02 1.91
C ASN A 81 3.10 -3.68 0.92
N VAL A 82 4.41 -3.56 1.12
CA VAL A 82 5.40 -4.17 0.22
C VAL A 82 5.46 -5.70 0.41
N LEU A 83 5.13 -6.19 1.60
CA LEU A 83 5.17 -7.63 1.94
C LEU A 83 3.87 -8.37 1.65
N ARG A 84 2.74 -7.64 1.59
CA ARG A 84 1.40 -8.22 1.45
C ARG A 84 0.69 -7.56 0.29
N LYS A 85 -0.29 -8.25 -0.30
CA LYS A 85 -1.13 -7.61 -1.33
C LYS A 85 -1.82 -6.37 -0.73
N PRO A 86 -1.91 -5.25 -1.48
CA PRO A 86 -2.59 -4.06 -1.02
C PRO A 86 -4.03 -4.40 -0.62
N PHE A 87 -4.56 -3.77 0.43
CA PHE A 87 -5.92 -4.06 0.90
C PHE A 87 -6.72 -2.78 1.08
N ILE A 88 -7.99 -2.82 0.65
CA ILE A 88 -8.91 -1.69 0.79
C ILE A 88 -9.25 -1.48 2.26
N ILE A 89 -9.20 -0.21 2.67
CA ILE A 89 -9.68 0.29 3.96
C ILE A 89 -11.05 0.94 3.77
N LYS A 90 -11.18 1.75 2.71
CA LYS A 90 -12.39 2.51 2.42
C LYS A 90 -12.61 2.60 0.92
N LEU A 91 -13.87 2.51 0.52
CA LEU A 91 -14.32 2.65 -0.85
C LEU A 91 -15.56 3.53 -0.85
N ASP A 92 -15.47 4.72 -1.45
CA ASP A 92 -16.61 5.62 -1.64
C ASP A 92 -16.90 5.76 -3.14
N GLU A 93 -18.14 5.50 -3.56
CA GLU A 93 -18.56 5.69 -4.95
C GLU A 93 -18.63 7.19 -5.25
N LEU A 94 -17.92 7.64 -6.29
CA LEU A 94 -18.05 9.01 -6.77
C LEU A 94 -19.35 9.08 -7.58
N GLN A 95 -20.46 9.41 -6.90
CA GLN A 95 -21.74 9.63 -7.55
C GLN A 95 -21.58 10.61 -8.72
N LYS A 96 -22.08 10.22 -9.90
CA LYS A 96 -22.39 11.14 -10.99
C LYS A 96 -23.38 12.17 -10.42
N SER A 97 -22.90 13.39 -10.17
CA SER A 97 -23.76 14.56 -10.06
C SER A 97 -24.50 14.80 -11.37
#